data_AF-A0A2N6JCN3-F1
#
_entry.id   AF-A0A2N6JCN3-F1
#
_cell.length_a   1.000
_cell.length_b   1.000
_cell.length_c   1.000
_cell.angle_alpha   90.00
_cell.angle_beta   90.00
_cell.angle_gamma   90.00
#
_symmetry.space_group_name_H-M   'P 1'
#
loop_
_entity.id
_entity.type
_entity.pdbx_description
1 polymer ?
#
loop_
_entity_poly.entity_id
_entity_poly.type
_entity_poly.pdbx_seq_one_letter_code
_entity_poly.pdbx_strand_id
1 'polypeptide(L)'
;MSRLQFDWDACLNLMLQAMQGLQQGLLQVLAWLHLAPQLDGQPAWPFALRLSGEVMLIDRSVARALLLALAWLGGALLLLCLALFWRRRRWLLLALAVVLTWFAPWPDASLITTAATPTSFQSAPHASTAASIVRGEQLYRSQCLACHGADGRGNTPLALSLPVAPPNLSSGLLWRRFDGDLYWSLRHGKGQMPGFAERTSVEERWALIDYMKANAAGVALRDTGSWPRPVALPDLAVGCRRSAVTHLRQWQGQRIRLVVGAAGANDVPGEDPRLQSVLLGAATGGSTGAVGAIDCSSTDASALRAIAIVTGIAEERLPGTELIADRDGWLRARSSGGAWSQSDMLCRSPLAGAATPTGAGPADASGIDQLIAAMDAEPVRFIKGGFVH
;
A
#
# COMPACT_ATOMS: atom_id res chain seq x y z
N MET A 1 13.72 37.37 -6.26
CA MET A 1 13.92 36.74 -4.93
C MET A 1 12.84 35.68 -4.76
N SER A 2 13.10 34.44 -5.15
CA SER A 2 12.19 33.33 -4.85
C SER A 2 12.21 33.12 -3.33
N ARG A 3 11.04 33.24 -2.69
CA ARG A 3 10.93 32.80 -1.29
C ARG A 3 11.16 31.29 -1.31
N LEU A 4 12.21 30.81 -0.64
CA LEU A 4 12.32 29.40 -0.27
C LEU A 4 11.05 29.06 0.53
N GLN A 5 10.06 28.48 -0.13
CA GLN A 5 8.88 27.95 0.54
C GLN A 5 9.32 26.68 1.26
N PHE A 6 9.15 26.67 2.57
CA PHE A 6 9.39 25.48 3.37
C PHE A 6 8.38 24.41 2.97
N ASP A 7 8.86 23.29 2.42
CA ASP A 7 8.01 22.16 2.07
C ASP A 7 7.65 21.38 3.34
N TRP A 8 6.50 21.74 3.90
CA TRP A 8 5.95 21.11 5.11
C TRP A 8 5.65 19.62 4.90
N ASP A 9 5.20 19.23 3.71
CA ASP A 9 4.82 17.86 3.42
C ASP A 9 6.07 16.98 3.34
N ALA A 10 7.16 17.47 2.74
CA ALA A 10 8.45 16.78 2.77
C ALA A 10 8.99 16.60 4.20
N CYS A 11 8.91 17.64 5.03
CA CYS A 11 9.34 17.57 6.43
C CYS A 11 8.52 16.55 7.23
N LEU A 12 7.19 16.57 7.08
CA LEU A 12 6.29 15.61 7.74
C LEU A 12 6.59 14.17 7.29
N ASN A 13 6.79 13.94 5.99
CA ASN A 13 7.10 12.62 5.46
C ASN A 13 8.42 12.08 6.03
N LEU A 14 9.47 12.91 6.07
CA LEU A 14 10.75 12.54 6.66
C LEU A 14 10.61 12.18 8.14
N MET A 15 9.83 12.96 8.90
CA MET A 15 9.57 12.68 10.31
C MET A 15 8.86 11.33 10.49
N LEU A 16 7.80 11.07 9.71
CA LEU A 16 7.06 9.81 9.77
C LEU A 16 7.95 8.61 9.39
N GLN A 17 8.73 8.72 8.32
CA GLN A 17 9.68 7.69 7.91
C GLN A 17 10.72 7.42 9.01
N ALA A 18 11.28 8.47 9.62
CA ALA A 18 12.23 8.33 10.73
C ALA A 18 11.59 7.64 11.94
N MET A 19 10.37 8.01 12.31
CA MET A 19 9.64 7.36 13.41
C MET A 19 9.37 5.89 13.15
N GLN A 20 8.98 5.51 11.93
CA GLN A 20 8.78 4.11 11.56
C GLN A 20 10.12 3.35 11.59
N GLY A 21 11.16 3.91 10.96
CA GLY A 21 12.49 3.32 10.90
C GLY A 21 13.11 3.12 12.27
N LEU A 22 12.92 4.06 13.21
CA LEU A 22 13.38 3.93 14.60
C LEU A 22 12.69 2.78 15.32
N GLN A 23 11.37 2.61 15.15
CA GLN A 23 10.64 1.51 15.80
C GLN A 23 11.03 0.16 15.20
N GLN A 24 11.10 0.06 13.87
CA GLN A 24 11.55 -1.17 13.21
C GLN A 24 13.00 -1.49 13.58
N GLY A 25 13.89 -0.49 13.58
CA GLY A 25 15.28 -0.63 14.01
C GLY A 25 15.41 -1.10 15.46
N LEU A 26 14.62 -0.52 16.38
CA LEU A 26 14.54 -0.97 17.76
C LEU A 26 14.10 -2.43 17.84
N LEU A 27 13.06 -2.83 17.10
CA LEU A 27 12.61 -4.22 17.07
C LEU A 27 13.71 -5.17 16.58
N GLN A 28 14.43 -4.79 15.52
CA GLN A 28 15.55 -5.60 15.00
C GLN A 28 16.70 -5.70 16.01
N VAL A 29 17.05 -4.61 16.69
CA VAL A 29 18.07 -4.63 17.76
C VAL A 29 17.62 -5.53 18.92
N LEU A 30 16.36 -5.43 19.35
CA LEU A 30 15.83 -6.30 20.41
C LEU A 30 15.79 -7.77 19.98
N ALA A 31 15.45 -8.05 18.72
CA ALA A 31 15.49 -9.40 18.16
C ALA A 31 16.91 -9.96 18.13
N TRP A 32 17.89 -9.18 17.69
CA TRP A 32 19.31 -9.54 17.68
C TRP A 32 19.84 -9.83 19.09
N LEU A 33 19.39 -9.05 20.08
CA LEU A 33 19.69 -9.26 21.50
C LEU A 33 18.86 -10.39 22.15
N HIS A 34 18.00 -11.08 21.40
CA HIS A 34 17.07 -12.11 21.90
C HIS A 34 16.11 -11.61 23.01
N LEU A 35 15.83 -10.30 23.01
CA LEU A 35 14.89 -9.64 23.93
C LEU A 35 13.49 -9.48 23.33
N ALA A 36 13.35 -9.63 22.00
CA ALA A 36 12.06 -9.69 21.34
C ALA A 36 11.62 -11.17 21.17
N PRO A 37 10.39 -11.53 21.59
CA PRO A 37 9.86 -12.87 21.33
C PRO A 37 9.71 -13.11 19.83
N GLN A 38 9.70 -14.37 19.41
CA GLN A 38 9.41 -14.75 18.02
C GLN A 38 7.95 -15.20 17.91
N LEU A 39 7.27 -14.80 16.84
CA LEU A 39 5.90 -15.19 16.55
C LEU A 39 5.77 -15.47 15.05
N ASP A 40 5.41 -16.70 14.70
CA ASP A 40 5.21 -17.16 13.33
C ASP A 40 6.43 -16.82 12.41
N GLY A 41 7.64 -17.00 12.95
CA GLY A 41 8.91 -16.80 12.22
C GLY A 41 9.41 -15.35 12.13
N GLN A 42 8.75 -14.41 12.80
CA GLN A 42 9.14 -13.00 12.80
C GLN A 42 9.27 -12.43 14.24
N PRO A 43 10.15 -11.45 14.47
CA PRO A 43 10.26 -10.81 15.77
C PRO A 43 8.96 -10.09 16.12
N ALA A 44 8.49 -10.29 17.34
CA ALA A 44 7.27 -9.73 17.86
C ALA A 44 7.56 -8.48 18.70
N TRP A 45 6.76 -7.44 18.50
CA TRP A 45 6.86 -6.18 19.23
C TRP A 45 6.57 -6.41 20.73
N PRO A 46 7.52 -6.13 21.63
CA PRO A 46 7.37 -6.52 23.04
C PRO A 46 6.62 -5.49 23.90
N PHE A 47 6.28 -4.31 23.35
CA PHE A 47 5.67 -3.22 24.11
C PHE A 47 4.18 -3.09 23.81
N ALA A 48 3.39 -2.65 24.81
CA ALA A 48 1.94 -2.44 24.64
C ALA A 48 1.59 -1.23 23.75
N LEU A 49 2.54 -0.31 23.55
CA LEU A 49 2.36 0.90 22.77
C LEU A 49 3.35 0.97 21.61
N ARG A 50 2.93 1.65 20.55
CA ARG A 50 3.78 2.08 19.43
C ARG A 50 3.51 3.56 19.14
N LEU A 51 4.45 4.21 18.47
CA LEU A 51 4.24 5.55 17.92
C LEU A 51 3.18 5.51 16.82
N SER A 52 2.32 6.52 16.80
CA SER A 52 1.23 6.68 15.84
C SER A 52 1.51 7.85 14.90
N GLY A 53 1.64 7.56 13.60
CA GLY A 53 1.66 8.59 12.56
C GLY A 53 0.25 8.99 12.09
N GLU A 54 -0.78 8.23 12.45
CA GLU A 54 -2.15 8.39 11.94
C GLU A 54 -2.75 9.75 12.34
N VAL A 55 -2.56 10.13 13.61
CA VAL A 55 -3.04 11.41 14.16
C VAL A 55 -2.27 12.57 13.54
N MET A 56 -0.95 12.44 13.34
CA MET A 56 -0.10 13.50 12.78
C MET A 56 -0.42 13.81 11.31
N LEU A 57 -0.89 12.81 10.56
CA LEU A 57 -1.37 12.99 9.19
C LEU A 57 -2.71 13.74 9.12
N ILE A 58 -3.56 13.54 10.13
CA ILE A 58 -4.87 14.20 10.22
C ILE A 58 -4.73 15.61 10.80
N ASP A 59 -3.98 15.75 11.90
CA ASP A 59 -3.77 16.99 12.63
C ASP A 59 -2.28 17.40 12.58
N ARG A 60 -2.02 18.38 11.71
CA ARG A 60 -0.67 18.96 11.53
C ARG A 60 -0.17 19.72 12.75
N SER A 61 -1.04 20.12 13.69
CA SER A 61 -0.64 20.82 14.90
C SER A 61 0.17 19.90 15.82
N VAL A 62 -0.21 18.63 15.93
CA VAL A 62 0.49 17.61 16.72
C VAL A 62 1.90 17.38 16.16
N ALA A 63 2.03 17.27 14.83
CA ALA A 63 3.32 17.13 14.17
C ALA A 63 4.25 18.33 14.43
N ARG A 64 3.72 19.56 14.39
CA ARG A 64 4.47 20.79 14.72
C ARG A 64 4.94 20.81 16.16
N ALA A 65 4.04 20.49 17.10
CA ALA A 65 4.37 20.42 18.51
C ALA A 65 5.50 19.41 18.77
N LEU A 66 5.42 18.22 18.15
CA LEU A 66 6.47 17.21 18.26
C LEU A 66 7.81 17.69 17.69
N LEU A 67 7.82 18.28 16.49
CA LEU A 67 9.05 18.82 15.89
C LEU A 67 9.68 19.92 16.74
N LEU A 68 8.86 20.80 17.31
CA LEU A 68 9.34 21.84 18.24
C LEU A 68 9.91 21.21 19.51
N ALA A 69 9.23 20.24 20.12
CA ALA A 69 9.74 19.54 21.30
C ALA A 69 11.08 18.84 21.02
N LEU A 70 11.22 18.19 19.86
CA LEU A 70 12.48 17.58 19.42
C LEU A 70 13.60 18.62 19.19
N ALA A 71 13.27 19.79 18.62
CA ALA A 71 14.23 20.87 18.46
C ALA A 71 14.72 21.43 19.81
N TRP A 72 13.82 21.57 20.78
CA TRP A 72 14.16 21.99 22.15
C TRP A 72 15.05 20.94 22.84
N LEU A 73 14.75 19.65 22.66
CA LEU A 73 15.58 18.56 23.16
C LEU A 73 16.97 18.57 22.51
N GLY A 74 17.05 18.80 21.20
CA GLY A 74 18.32 18.96 20.48
C GLY A 74 19.14 20.14 21.00
N GLY A 75 18.49 21.28 21.27
CA GLY A 75 19.11 22.43 21.90
C GLY A 75 19.63 22.13 23.31
N ALA A 76 18.85 21.42 24.13
CA ALA A 76 19.28 21.00 25.46
C ALA A 76 20.50 20.05 25.40
N LEU A 77 20.49 19.07 24.48
CA LEU A 77 21.64 18.17 24.26
C LEU A 77 22.90 18.94 23.84
N LEU A 78 22.77 19.93 22.94
CA LEU A 78 23.89 20.78 22.54
C LEU A 78 24.46 21.56 23.74
N LEU A 79 23.60 22.11 24.60
CA LEU A 79 24.05 22.79 25.83
C LEU A 79 24.75 21.84 26.80
N LEU A 80 24.26 20.61 26.95
CA LEU A 80 24.91 19.57 27.75
C LEU A 80 26.30 19.23 27.20
N CYS A 81 26.44 19.08 25.88
CA CYS A 81 27.74 18.88 25.23
C CYS A 81 28.68 20.06 25.48
N LEU A 82 28.21 21.31 25.28
CA LEU A 82 29.01 22.51 25.53
C LEU A 82 29.43 22.64 27.00
N ALA A 83 28.59 22.19 27.94
CA ALA A 83 28.89 22.19 29.37
C ALA A 83 30.07 21.27 29.74
N LEU A 84 30.35 20.24 28.94
CA LEU A 84 31.53 19.37 29.10
C LEU A 84 32.83 20.11 28.76
N PHE A 85 32.80 21.02 27.79
CA PHE A 85 33.98 21.74 27.33
C PHE A 85 34.23 23.06 28.08
N TRP A 86 33.18 23.70 28.63
CA TRP A 86 33.28 25.04 29.25
C TRP A 86 33.14 25.03 30.77
N ARG A 87 34.24 24.71 31.46
CA ARG A 87 34.30 24.57 32.93
C ARG A 87 33.80 25.80 33.71
N ARG A 88 33.98 27.01 33.18
CA ARG A 88 33.58 28.29 33.83
C ARG A 88 32.07 28.59 33.74
N ARG A 89 31.39 28.14 32.68
CA ARG A 89 29.94 28.38 32.45
C ARG A 89 29.09 27.12 32.62
N ARG A 90 29.69 26.00 33.03
CA ARG A 90 29.05 24.68 33.13
C ARG A 90 27.70 24.73 33.85
N TRP A 91 27.62 25.31 35.04
CA TRP A 91 26.37 25.34 35.81
C TRP A 91 25.25 26.13 35.14
N LEU A 92 25.56 27.23 34.46
CA LEU A 92 24.57 28.00 33.69
C LEU A 92 24.05 27.20 32.48
N LEU A 93 24.94 26.52 31.76
CA LEU A 93 24.57 25.68 30.62
C LEU A 93 23.70 24.48 31.05
N LEU A 94 24.03 23.85 32.17
CA LEU A 94 23.23 22.78 32.76
C LEU A 94 21.83 23.28 33.17
N ALA A 95 21.75 24.44 33.85
CA ALA A 95 20.48 25.04 34.23
C ALA A 95 19.61 25.37 33.00
N LEU A 96 20.21 25.95 31.96
CA LEU A 96 19.50 26.25 30.73
C LEU A 96 19.03 24.99 29.99
N ALA A 97 19.82 23.92 29.99
CA ALA A 97 19.41 22.63 29.42
C ALA A 97 18.18 22.06 30.15
N VAL A 98 18.14 22.15 31.48
CA VAL A 98 16.98 21.73 32.28
C VAL A 98 15.75 22.61 32.01
N VAL A 99 15.93 23.93 31.89
CA VAL A 99 14.83 24.85 31.54
C VAL A 99 14.27 24.52 30.16
N LEU A 100 15.13 24.27 29.16
CA LEU A 100 14.69 23.86 27.83
C LEU A 100 13.90 22.54 27.85
N THR A 101 14.37 21.51 28.56
CA THR A 101 13.61 20.25 28.61
C THR A 101 12.29 20.38 29.37
N TRP A 102 12.25 21.20 30.42
CA TRP A 102 11.05 21.43 31.24
C TRP A 102 9.95 22.18 30.49
N PHE A 103 10.31 23.20 29.71
CA PHE A 103 9.36 24.02 28.96
C PHE A 103 9.16 23.55 27.52
N ALA A 104 9.72 22.41 27.13
CA ALA A 104 9.52 21.84 25.80
C ALA A 104 8.02 21.54 25.56
N PRO A 105 7.45 21.95 24.41
CA PRO A 105 6.02 21.82 24.14
C PRO A 105 5.65 20.39 23.69
N TRP A 106 5.80 19.42 24.59
CA TRP A 106 5.47 18.03 24.29
C TRP A 106 3.98 17.86 24.00
N PRO A 107 3.59 17.24 22.87
CA PRO A 107 2.21 16.89 22.64
C PRO A 107 1.76 15.79 23.62
N ASP A 108 0.45 15.70 23.84
CA ASP A 108 -0.12 14.64 24.68
C ASP A 108 0.30 13.25 24.16
N ALA A 109 0.73 12.38 25.08
CA ALA A 109 1.23 11.05 24.74
C ALA A 109 0.20 10.22 23.96
N SER A 110 -1.10 10.42 24.20
CA SER A 110 -2.21 9.76 23.50
C SER A 110 -2.36 10.19 22.04
N LEU A 111 -1.81 11.35 21.65
CA LEU A 111 -1.82 11.85 20.27
C LEU A 111 -0.63 11.32 19.46
N ILE A 112 0.42 10.86 20.14
CA ILE A 112 1.64 10.36 19.49
C ILE A 112 1.86 8.86 19.67
N THR A 113 1.05 8.19 20.49
CA THR A 113 1.09 6.73 20.69
C THR A 113 -0.27 6.08 20.43
N THR A 114 -0.25 4.80 20.09
CA THR A 114 -1.44 3.95 19.97
C THR A 114 -1.13 2.55 20.49
N ALA A 115 -2.17 1.79 20.80
CA ALA A 115 -2.04 0.39 21.20
C ALA A 115 -1.35 -0.41 20.09
N ALA A 116 -0.33 -1.17 20.47
CA ALA A 116 0.38 -2.09 19.58
C ALA A 116 -0.08 -3.52 19.80
N THR A 117 0.05 -4.33 18.77
CA THR A 117 -0.02 -5.79 18.87
C THR A 117 1.38 -6.37 18.71
N PRO A 118 1.65 -7.58 19.22
CA PRO A 118 2.93 -8.24 19.02
C PRO A 118 3.31 -8.37 17.53
N THR A 119 2.32 -8.39 16.63
CA THR A 119 2.55 -8.50 15.19
C THR A 119 2.48 -7.17 14.46
N SER A 120 2.34 -6.00 15.11
CA SER A 120 2.16 -4.69 14.43
C SER A 120 3.18 -4.40 13.31
N PHE A 121 4.43 -4.82 13.49
CA PHE A 121 5.52 -4.62 12.52
C PHE A 121 5.82 -5.85 11.66
N GLN A 122 5.01 -6.91 11.75
CA GLN A 122 5.13 -8.05 10.86
C GLN A 122 4.65 -7.70 9.46
N SER A 123 5.30 -8.29 8.47
CA SER A 123 4.94 -8.19 7.05
C SER A 123 4.67 -9.57 6.47
N ALA A 124 3.96 -9.61 5.34
CA ALA A 124 3.79 -10.85 4.61
C ALA A 124 5.18 -11.42 4.25
N PRO A 125 5.42 -12.74 4.46
CA PRO A 125 6.71 -13.35 4.15
C PRO A 125 7.00 -13.38 2.64
N HIS A 126 5.95 -13.24 1.81
CA HIS A 126 6.02 -13.20 0.36
C HIS A 126 5.19 -12.03 -0.18
N ALA A 127 5.52 -11.57 -1.40
CA ALA A 127 4.70 -10.59 -2.10
C ALA A 127 3.29 -11.14 -2.35
N SER A 128 2.31 -10.24 -2.48
CA SER A 128 0.95 -10.65 -2.85
C SER A 128 0.95 -11.24 -4.26
N THR A 129 0.60 -12.51 -4.37
CA THR A 129 0.55 -13.24 -5.65
C THR A 129 -0.90 -13.41 -6.09
N ALA A 130 -1.12 -13.64 -7.38
CA ALA A 130 -2.44 -14.06 -7.83
C ALA A 130 -2.97 -15.31 -7.09
N ALA A 131 -2.10 -16.30 -6.88
CA ALA A 131 -2.44 -17.51 -6.15
C ALA A 131 -2.84 -17.24 -4.69
N SER A 132 -2.15 -16.33 -3.98
CA SER A 132 -2.50 -15.97 -2.60
C SER A 132 -3.83 -15.23 -2.53
N ILE A 133 -4.13 -14.32 -3.46
CA ILE A 133 -5.45 -13.66 -3.55
C ILE A 133 -6.57 -14.68 -3.76
N VAL A 134 -6.39 -15.63 -4.69
CA VAL A 134 -7.40 -16.66 -4.96
C VAL A 134 -7.56 -17.63 -3.79
N ARG A 135 -6.46 -18.00 -3.13
CA ARG A 135 -6.52 -18.81 -1.90
C ARG A 135 -7.28 -18.07 -0.79
N GLY A 136 -6.98 -16.78 -0.61
CA GLY A 136 -7.66 -15.91 0.32
C GLY A 136 -9.16 -15.78 0.04
N GLU A 137 -9.57 -15.75 -1.22
CA GLU A 137 -10.99 -15.74 -1.60
C GLU A 137 -11.72 -16.98 -1.08
N GLN A 138 -11.14 -18.17 -1.29
CA GLN A 138 -11.74 -19.43 -0.85
C GLN A 138 -11.89 -19.49 0.67
N LEU A 139 -10.87 -19.04 1.40
CA LEU A 139 -10.88 -18.95 2.85
C LEU A 139 -11.91 -17.92 3.33
N TYR A 140 -11.99 -16.76 2.69
CA TYR A 140 -12.94 -15.72 3.03
C TYR A 140 -14.39 -16.18 2.85
N ARG A 141 -14.68 -16.88 1.75
CA ARG A 141 -16.01 -17.45 1.49
C ARG A 141 -16.44 -18.44 2.56
N SER A 142 -15.51 -19.26 3.05
CA SER A 142 -15.81 -20.28 4.06
C SER A 142 -15.83 -19.74 5.50
N GLN A 143 -15.06 -18.71 5.82
CA GLN A 143 -14.83 -18.28 7.21
C GLN A 143 -15.37 -16.88 7.55
N CYS A 144 -15.43 -15.97 6.57
CA CYS A 144 -15.66 -14.54 6.81
C CYS A 144 -16.97 -14.02 6.22
N LEU A 145 -17.43 -14.62 5.11
CA LEU A 145 -18.55 -14.13 4.29
C LEU A 145 -19.86 -13.99 5.07
N ALA A 146 -20.16 -14.91 5.99
CA ALA A 146 -21.41 -14.89 6.75
C ALA A 146 -21.62 -13.59 7.54
N CYS A 147 -20.54 -13.00 8.06
CA CYS A 147 -20.58 -11.74 8.79
C CYS A 147 -20.16 -10.55 7.92
N HIS A 148 -19.11 -10.67 7.12
CA HIS A 148 -18.57 -9.51 6.39
C HIS A 148 -19.20 -9.29 5.01
N GLY A 149 -19.93 -10.26 4.46
CA GLY A 149 -20.55 -10.18 3.13
C GLY A 149 -19.55 -10.31 1.98
N ALA A 150 -20.04 -10.56 0.76
CA ALA A 150 -19.16 -10.71 -0.41
C ALA A 150 -18.43 -9.41 -0.80
N ASP A 151 -19.07 -8.25 -0.57
CA ASP A 151 -18.50 -6.93 -0.79
C ASP A 151 -17.67 -6.41 0.41
N GLY A 152 -17.56 -7.20 1.49
CA GLY A 152 -16.83 -6.84 2.69
C GLY A 152 -17.46 -5.71 3.51
N ARG A 153 -18.70 -5.28 3.22
CA ARG A 153 -19.32 -4.15 3.92
C ARG A 153 -19.91 -4.49 5.28
N GLY A 154 -20.11 -5.77 5.59
CA GLY A 154 -20.71 -6.21 6.84
C GLY A 154 -22.23 -6.01 6.89
N ASN A 155 -22.90 -5.87 5.74
CA ASN A 155 -24.36 -5.67 5.67
C ASN A 155 -25.12 -7.01 5.53
N THR A 156 -24.73 -8.05 6.27
CA THR A 156 -25.40 -9.36 6.24
C THR A 156 -26.45 -9.45 7.34
N PRO A 157 -27.49 -10.31 7.21
CA PRO A 157 -28.45 -10.52 8.29
C PRO A 157 -27.81 -10.91 9.62
N LEU A 158 -26.76 -11.75 9.57
CA LEU A 158 -26.00 -12.13 10.77
C LEU A 158 -25.26 -10.93 11.36
N ALA A 159 -24.55 -10.14 10.55
CA ALA A 159 -23.84 -8.97 11.04
C ALA A 159 -24.75 -7.91 11.67
N LEU A 160 -25.92 -7.67 11.08
CA LEU A 160 -26.92 -6.73 11.61
C LEU A 160 -27.59 -7.24 12.89
N SER A 161 -27.51 -8.54 13.18
CA SER A 161 -27.98 -9.13 14.44
C SER A 161 -26.97 -9.04 15.59
N LEU A 162 -25.70 -8.72 15.30
CA LEU A 162 -24.66 -8.61 16.32
C LEU A 162 -24.78 -7.30 17.11
N PRO A 163 -24.44 -7.28 18.41
CA PRO A 163 -24.43 -6.05 19.21
C PRO A 163 -23.52 -4.94 18.63
N VAL A 164 -22.45 -5.36 17.95
CA VAL A 164 -21.53 -4.47 17.23
C VAL A 164 -21.34 -5.05 15.83
N ALA A 165 -21.75 -4.30 14.81
CA ALA A 165 -21.57 -4.70 13.42
C ALA A 165 -20.08 -4.83 13.07
N PRO A 166 -19.70 -5.81 12.24
CA PRO A 166 -18.33 -5.91 11.74
C PRO A 166 -17.93 -4.64 10.97
N PRO A 167 -16.65 -4.24 11.02
CA PRO A 167 -16.20 -3.08 10.27
C PRO A 167 -16.33 -3.31 8.75
N ASN A 168 -16.61 -2.23 8.02
CA ASN A 168 -16.61 -2.24 6.56
C ASN A 168 -15.16 -2.41 6.03
N LEU A 169 -14.85 -3.59 5.52
CA LEU A 169 -13.56 -3.97 4.95
C LEU A 169 -13.32 -3.39 3.56
N SER A 170 -14.36 -2.96 2.84
CA SER A 170 -14.20 -2.21 1.57
C SER A 170 -13.81 -0.74 1.78
N SER A 171 -13.87 -0.25 3.02
CA SER A 171 -13.57 1.15 3.34
C SER A 171 -12.08 1.40 3.58
N GLY A 172 -11.72 2.70 3.67
CA GLY A 172 -10.35 3.12 3.96
C GLY A 172 -9.79 2.68 5.33
N LEU A 173 -10.58 2.04 6.21
CA LEU A 173 -10.06 1.52 7.48
C LEU A 173 -9.15 0.31 7.28
N LEU A 174 -9.47 -0.58 6.34
CA LEU A 174 -8.64 -1.74 6.01
C LEU A 174 -7.24 -1.31 5.57
N TRP A 175 -7.18 -0.31 4.68
CA TRP A 175 -5.95 0.18 4.07
C TRP A 175 -5.05 0.98 5.01
N ARG A 176 -5.63 1.65 6.03
CA ARG A 176 -4.89 2.49 6.96
C ARG A 176 -4.26 1.72 8.11
N ARG A 177 -4.70 0.48 8.39
CA ARG A 177 -4.14 -0.36 9.45
C ARG A 177 -2.80 -0.98 9.03
N PHE A 178 -1.95 -1.31 9.98
CA PHE A 178 -0.83 -2.20 9.70
C PHE A 178 -1.35 -3.60 9.38
N ASP A 179 -0.77 -4.24 8.37
CA ASP A 179 -1.16 -5.61 8.00
C ASP A 179 -0.88 -6.58 9.14
N GLY A 180 0.19 -6.33 9.91
CA GLY A 180 0.47 -7.03 11.14
C GLY A 180 -0.64 -6.93 12.20
N ASP A 181 -1.33 -5.79 12.31
CA ASP A 181 -2.49 -5.65 13.21
C ASP A 181 -3.73 -6.38 12.66
N LEU A 182 -3.88 -6.46 11.33
CA LEU A 182 -4.90 -7.29 10.68
C LEU A 182 -4.62 -8.78 10.92
N TYR A 183 -3.36 -9.19 10.78
CA TYR A 183 -2.88 -10.53 11.06
C TYR A 183 -3.15 -10.92 12.52
N TRP A 184 -2.88 -10.02 13.48
CA TRP A 184 -3.21 -10.23 14.89
C TRP A 184 -4.70 -10.50 15.10
N SER A 185 -5.54 -9.69 14.45
CA SER A 185 -7.00 -9.76 14.57
C SER A 185 -7.54 -11.05 13.95
N LEU A 186 -6.98 -11.52 12.82
CA LEU A 186 -7.32 -12.82 12.25
C LEU A 186 -6.89 -13.96 13.18
N ARG A 187 -5.72 -13.87 13.81
CA ARG A 187 -5.20 -14.91 14.70
C ARG A 187 -6.03 -15.03 15.99
N HIS A 188 -6.24 -13.93 16.70
CA HIS A 188 -6.83 -13.94 18.05
C HIS A 188 -8.30 -13.52 18.11
N GLY A 189 -8.86 -13.01 17.02
CA GLY A 189 -10.19 -12.42 17.02
C GLY A 189 -10.20 -11.01 17.59
N LYS A 190 -11.37 -10.38 17.58
CA LYS A 190 -11.58 -9.04 18.13
C LYS A 190 -13.06 -8.82 18.45
N GLY A 191 -13.37 -8.53 19.72
CA GLY A 191 -14.76 -8.41 20.16
C GLY A 191 -15.52 -9.71 19.90
N GLN A 192 -16.59 -9.64 19.10
CA GLN A 192 -17.38 -10.81 18.71
C GLN A 192 -16.78 -11.62 17.55
N MET A 193 -15.73 -11.12 16.89
CA MET A 193 -15.04 -11.86 15.83
C MET A 193 -14.17 -12.96 16.47
N PRO A 194 -14.36 -14.24 16.13
CA PRO A 194 -13.54 -15.32 16.67
C PRO A 194 -12.10 -15.26 16.15
N GLY A 195 -11.18 -15.89 16.89
CA GLY A 195 -9.82 -16.13 16.41
C GLY A 195 -9.75 -17.33 15.47
N PHE A 196 -8.88 -17.22 14.46
CA PHE A 196 -8.69 -18.25 13.44
C PHE A 196 -7.31 -18.91 13.52
N ALA A 197 -6.56 -18.70 14.62
CA ALA A 197 -5.24 -19.29 14.85
C ALA A 197 -5.16 -20.79 14.53
N GLU A 198 -6.15 -21.56 15.02
CA GLU A 198 -6.23 -23.02 14.89
C GLU A 198 -6.86 -23.49 13.56
N ARG A 199 -7.42 -22.56 12.76
CA ARG A 199 -8.18 -22.88 11.54
C ARG A 199 -7.47 -22.47 10.26
N THR A 200 -6.38 -21.73 10.38
CA THR A 200 -5.62 -21.16 9.26
C THR A 200 -4.14 -21.27 9.52
N SER A 201 -3.35 -21.56 8.48
CA SER A 201 -1.89 -21.45 8.54
C SER A 201 -1.45 -19.98 8.54
N VAL A 202 -0.15 -19.74 8.74
CA VAL A 202 0.45 -18.40 8.65
C VAL A 202 0.22 -17.82 7.25
N GLU A 203 0.50 -18.60 6.21
CA GLU A 203 0.35 -18.24 4.80
C GLU A 203 -1.11 -17.95 4.45
N GLU A 204 -2.04 -18.75 4.98
CA GLU A 204 -3.47 -18.58 4.77
C GLU A 204 -4.02 -17.28 5.38
N ARG A 205 -3.49 -16.87 6.54
CA ARG A 205 -3.84 -15.57 7.15
C ARG A 205 -3.34 -14.39 6.31
N TRP A 206 -2.14 -14.48 5.73
CA TRP A 206 -1.64 -13.46 4.80
C TRP A 206 -2.43 -13.46 3.48
N ALA A 207 -2.79 -14.63 2.96
CA ALA A 207 -3.67 -14.76 1.80
C ALA A 207 -5.05 -14.12 2.02
N LEU A 208 -5.64 -14.26 3.22
CA LEU A 208 -6.86 -13.54 3.59
C LEU A 208 -6.69 -12.02 3.52
N ILE A 209 -5.56 -11.48 3.99
CA ILE A 209 -5.27 -10.03 3.92
C ILE A 209 -5.13 -9.57 2.47
N ASP A 210 -4.41 -10.33 1.65
CA ASP A 210 -4.27 -10.07 0.21
C ASP A 210 -5.63 -10.01 -0.49
N TYR A 211 -6.47 -11.02 -0.24
CA TYR A 211 -7.83 -11.05 -0.79
C TYR A 211 -8.69 -9.89 -0.30
N MET A 212 -8.67 -9.57 1.00
CA MET A 212 -9.47 -8.46 1.55
C MET A 212 -9.11 -7.14 0.87
N LYS A 213 -7.82 -6.87 0.64
CA LYS A 213 -7.37 -5.67 -0.07
C LYS A 213 -7.75 -5.70 -1.55
N ALA A 214 -7.54 -6.81 -2.23
CA ALA A 214 -7.93 -6.98 -3.63
C ALA A 214 -9.45 -6.79 -3.82
N ASN A 215 -10.27 -7.40 -2.97
CA ASN A 215 -11.72 -7.26 -3.01
C ASN A 215 -12.16 -5.83 -2.71
N ALA A 216 -11.55 -5.17 -1.72
CA ALA A 216 -11.82 -3.76 -1.42
C ALA A 216 -11.50 -2.85 -2.61
N ALA A 217 -10.41 -3.12 -3.34
CA ALA A 217 -10.07 -2.41 -4.57
C ALA A 217 -11.14 -2.60 -5.66
N GLY A 218 -11.60 -3.83 -5.88
CA GLY A 218 -12.65 -4.14 -6.86
C GLY A 218 -14.00 -3.53 -6.49
N VAL A 219 -14.38 -3.56 -5.21
CA VAL A 219 -15.59 -2.88 -4.70
C VAL A 219 -15.51 -1.38 -4.95
N ALA A 220 -14.40 -0.74 -4.59
CA ALA A 220 -14.21 0.70 -4.78
C ALA A 220 -14.29 1.10 -6.27
N LEU A 221 -13.72 0.29 -7.16
CA LEU A 221 -13.77 0.55 -8.60
C LEU A 221 -15.19 0.42 -9.16
N ARG A 222 -15.98 -0.56 -8.69
CA ARG A 222 -17.40 -0.69 -9.05
C ARG A 222 -18.25 0.47 -8.54
N ASP A 223 -17.99 0.93 -7.32
CA ASP A 223 -18.79 1.97 -6.67
C ASP A 223 -18.48 3.38 -7.20
N THR A 224 -17.20 3.66 -7.44
CA THR A 224 -16.73 5.04 -7.67
C THR A 224 -16.04 5.24 -9.03
N GLY A 225 -15.76 4.17 -9.77
CA GLY A 225 -15.00 4.25 -11.01
C GLY A 225 -13.52 4.58 -10.81
N SER A 226 -13.02 4.60 -9.58
CA SER A 226 -11.61 4.92 -9.25
C SER A 226 -11.08 4.06 -8.10
N TRP A 227 -9.76 4.04 -7.94
CA TRP A 227 -9.11 3.50 -6.76
C TRP A 227 -8.71 4.65 -5.82
N PRO A 228 -9.46 4.87 -4.72
CA PRO A 228 -9.14 5.92 -3.75
C PRO A 228 -7.90 5.59 -2.91
N ARG A 229 -7.36 4.38 -3.05
CA ARG A 229 -6.18 3.88 -2.35
C ARG A 229 -5.24 3.20 -3.36
N PRO A 230 -3.92 3.27 -3.16
CA PRO A 230 -2.97 2.54 -3.99
C PRO A 230 -3.22 1.04 -3.97
N VAL A 231 -3.28 0.44 -5.15
CA VAL A 231 -3.49 -0.99 -5.34
C VAL A 231 -2.25 -1.56 -6.02
N ALA A 232 -1.55 -2.48 -5.34
CA ALA A 232 -0.39 -3.13 -5.93
C ALA A 232 -0.82 -4.11 -7.02
N LEU A 233 -0.04 -4.19 -8.09
CA LEU A 233 -0.17 -5.24 -9.09
C LEU A 233 0.20 -6.59 -8.44
N PRO A 234 -0.69 -7.60 -8.45
CA PRO A 234 -0.35 -8.92 -7.93
C PRO A 234 0.82 -9.53 -8.71
N ASP A 235 1.73 -10.22 -8.02
CA ASP A 235 2.78 -10.98 -8.69
C ASP A 235 2.17 -12.17 -9.44
N LEU A 236 2.41 -12.23 -10.75
CA LEU A 236 1.89 -13.27 -11.64
C LEU A 236 3.05 -14.12 -12.15
N ALA A 237 2.82 -15.43 -12.26
CA ALA A 237 3.72 -16.29 -13.03
C ALA A 237 3.57 -15.96 -14.52
N VAL A 238 4.69 -15.79 -15.22
CA VAL A 238 4.72 -15.47 -16.65
C VAL A 238 5.67 -16.41 -17.39
N GLY A 239 5.33 -16.72 -18.63
CA GLY A 239 6.20 -17.39 -19.58
C GLY A 239 6.51 -16.45 -20.73
N CYS A 240 7.78 -16.11 -20.89
CA CYS A 240 8.30 -15.30 -22.00
C CYS A 240 9.06 -16.19 -22.99
N ARG A 241 9.08 -15.80 -24.26
CA ARG A 241 9.73 -16.61 -25.32
C ARG A 241 11.17 -16.21 -25.54
N ARG A 242 11.50 -14.94 -25.32
CA ARG A 242 12.85 -14.38 -25.49
C ARG A 242 13.53 -14.03 -24.18
N SER A 243 12.85 -14.19 -23.05
CA SER A 243 13.35 -13.85 -21.72
C SER A 243 13.21 -15.03 -20.75
N ALA A 244 14.13 -15.14 -19.80
CA ALA A 244 14.10 -16.14 -18.73
C ALA A 244 13.23 -15.70 -17.53
N VAL A 245 12.47 -14.61 -17.68
CA VAL A 245 11.57 -14.10 -16.63
C VAL A 245 10.41 -15.08 -16.41
N THR A 246 10.19 -15.41 -15.15
CA THR A 246 9.16 -16.34 -14.67
C THR A 246 8.10 -15.67 -13.79
N HIS A 247 8.38 -14.47 -13.27
CA HIS A 247 7.46 -13.70 -12.43
C HIS A 247 7.52 -12.20 -12.69
N LEU A 248 6.39 -11.50 -12.57
CA LEU A 248 6.32 -10.04 -12.75
C LEU A 248 7.22 -9.26 -11.81
N ARG A 249 7.41 -9.74 -10.57
CA ARG A 249 8.30 -9.09 -9.60
C ARG A 249 9.74 -8.93 -10.10
N GLN A 250 10.19 -9.72 -11.08
CA GLN A 250 11.51 -9.60 -11.68
C GLN A 250 11.66 -8.35 -12.56
N TRP A 251 10.55 -7.69 -12.90
CA TRP A 251 10.51 -6.41 -13.62
C TRP A 251 10.34 -5.20 -12.69
N GLN A 252 10.77 -5.31 -11.43
CA GLN A 252 10.79 -4.16 -10.53
C GLN A 252 11.53 -2.97 -11.18
N GLY A 253 10.94 -1.78 -11.13
CA GLY A 253 11.45 -0.58 -11.78
C GLY A 253 11.03 -0.40 -13.24
N GLN A 254 10.35 -1.38 -13.86
CA GLN A 254 9.73 -1.26 -15.18
C GLN A 254 8.23 -1.01 -15.04
N ARG A 255 7.63 -0.35 -16.05
CA ARG A 255 6.18 -0.29 -16.14
C ARG A 255 5.65 -1.57 -16.77
N ILE A 256 4.59 -2.10 -16.21
CA ILE A 256 4.00 -3.36 -16.66
C ILE A 256 2.62 -3.06 -17.24
N ARG A 257 2.34 -3.63 -18.42
CA ARG A 257 1.03 -3.57 -19.05
C ARG A 257 0.43 -4.97 -19.09
N LEU A 258 -0.71 -5.15 -18.45
CA LEU A 258 -1.48 -6.38 -18.59
C LEU A 258 -2.50 -6.20 -19.70
N VAL A 259 -2.53 -7.13 -20.64
CA VAL A 259 -3.53 -7.17 -21.72
C VAL A 259 -4.33 -8.46 -21.53
N VAL A 260 -5.63 -8.34 -21.25
CA VAL A 260 -6.48 -9.53 -21.14
C VAL A 260 -6.94 -9.94 -22.53
N GLY A 261 -6.46 -11.10 -22.99
CA GLY A 261 -6.80 -11.63 -24.30
C GLY A 261 -8.28 -11.96 -24.42
N ALA A 262 -8.87 -11.65 -25.59
CA ALA A 262 -10.20 -12.11 -25.95
C ALA A 262 -10.11 -13.35 -26.85
N ALA A 263 -10.93 -14.36 -26.55
CA ALA A 263 -10.97 -15.58 -27.34
C ALA A 263 -11.40 -15.24 -28.79
N GLY A 264 -10.59 -15.67 -29.76
CA GLY A 264 -10.84 -15.42 -31.19
C GLY A 264 -10.52 -14.00 -31.68
N ALA A 265 -9.95 -13.13 -30.85
CA ALA A 265 -9.47 -11.83 -31.30
C ALA A 265 -8.13 -11.97 -32.03
N ASN A 266 -8.09 -11.59 -33.31
CA ASN A 266 -6.85 -11.59 -34.11
C ASN A 266 -6.00 -10.33 -33.90
N ASP A 267 -6.60 -9.24 -33.40
CA ASP A 267 -5.94 -7.97 -33.13
C ASP A 267 -5.65 -7.83 -31.64
N VAL A 268 -4.58 -8.47 -31.18
CA VAL A 268 -3.98 -8.18 -29.88
C VAL A 268 -3.11 -6.92 -30.04
N PRO A 269 -3.26 -5.91 -29.17
CA PRO A 269 -2.40 -4.74 -29.21
C PRO A 269 -0.91 -5.11 -29.17
N GLY A 270 -0.11 -4.42 -29.98
CA GLY A 270 1.34 -4.61 -29.99
C GLY A 270 2.03 -4.13 -28.71
N GLU A 271 3.30 -4.51 -28.59
CA GLU A 271 4.23 -4.09 -27.54
C GLU A 271 4.58 -2.60 -27.69
N ASP A 272 4.59 -1.86 -26.57
CA ASP A 272 5.10 -0.48 -26.51
C ASP A 272 6.51 -0.53 -25.91
N PRO A 273 7.53 0.08 -26.53
CA PRO A 273 8.92 0.01 -26.04
C PRO A 273 9.15 0.58 -24.64
N ARG A 274 8.18 1.29 -24.07
CA ARG A 274 8.26 1.91 -22.73
C ARG A 274 7.57 1.08 -21.65
N LEU A 275 6.91 0.00 -22.03
CA LEU A 275 6.15 -0.90 -21.16
C LEU A 275 6.65 -2.34 -21.36
N GLN A 276 6.50 -3.17 -20.34
CA GLN A 276 6.62 -4.61 -20.46
C GLN A 276 5.21 -5.21 -20.46
N SER A 277 4.77 -5.68 -21.62
CA SER A 277 3.41 -6.20 -21.75
C SER A 277 3.33 -7.70 -21.44
N VAL A 278 2.21 -8.11 -20.85
CA VAL A 278 1.88 -9.50 -20.55
C VAL A 278 0.48 -9.80 -21.02
N LEU A 279 0.36 -10.82 -21.85
CA LEU A 279 -0.92 -11.32 -22.31
C LEU A 279 -1.50 -12.30 -21.29
N LEU A 280 -2.66 -11.98 -20.74
CA LEU A 280 -3.37 -12.83 -19.78
C LEU A 280 -4.45 -13.65 -20.48
N GLY A 281 -4.47 -14.95 -20.22
CA GLY A 281 -5.45 -15.89 -20.76
C GLY A 281 -5.10 -16.43 -22.15
N ALA A 282 -6.02 -17.21 -22.71
CA ALA A 282 -5.81 -17.90 -23.98
C ALA A 282 -6.14 -16.99 -25.17
N ALA A 283 -5.18 -16.20 -25.64
CA ALA A 283 -5.26 -15.64 -26.98
C ALA A 283 -5.01 -16.76 -28.00
N THR A 284 -6.08 -17.36 -28.51
CA THR A 284 -6.00 -18.33 -29.62
C THR A 284 -5.86 -17.55 -30.93
N GLY A 285 -4.62 -17.25 -31.31
CA GLY A 285 -4.29 -16.63 -32.60
C GLY A 285 -3.92 -15.16 -32.50
N GLY A 286 -2.74 -14.81 -33.03
CA GLY A 286 -2.22 -13.44 -33.03
C GLY A 286 -0.70 -13.40 -33.06
N SER A 287 -0.11 -13.86 -34.16
CA SER A 287 1.29 -13.66 -34.57
C SER A 287 2.34 -13.64 -33.45
N THR A 288 2.53 -14.77 -32.77
CA THR A 288 3.66 -14.94 -31.86
C THR A 288 5.01 -14.62 -32.57
N GLY A 289 5.12 -14.77 -33.89
CA GLY A 289 6.34 -14.40 -34.63
C GLY A 289 6.49 -12.95 -35.11
N ALA A 290 5.48 -12.08 -34.99
CA ALA A 290 5.54 -10.75 -35.60
C ALA A 290 6.40 -9.76 -34.81
N VAL A 291 7.03 -8.83 -35.53
CA VAL A 291 7.73 -7.69 -34.93
C VAL A 291 6.70 -6.83 -34.20
N GLY A 292 6.94 -6.55 -32.91
CA GLY A 292 6.01 -5.80 -32.06
C GLY A 292 4.93 -6.65 -31.38
N ALA A 293 4.96 -7.98 -31.47
CA ALA A 293 4.07 -8.83 -30.67
C ALA A 293 4.52 -8.91 -29.20
N ILE A 294 3.56 -9.05 -28.28
CA ILE A 294 3.82 -9.27 -26.86
C ILE A 294 4.58 -10.59 -26.68
N ASP A 295 5.72 -10.55 -25.98
CA ASP A 295 6.60 -11.72 -25.81
C ASP A 295 6.14 -12.64 -24.67
N CYS A 296 5.59 -12.04 -23.61
CA CYS A 296 5.28 -12.70 -22.34
C CYS A 296 3.78 -12.94 -22.20
N SER A 297 3.43 -14.10 -21.64
CA SER A 297 2.04 -14.46 -21.37
C SER A 297 1.89 -15.18 -20.03
N SER A 298 0.70 -15.12 -19.46
CA SER A 298 0.33 -15.92 -18.29
C SER A 298 -0.92 -16.73 -18.59
N THR A 299 -0.80 -18.04 -18.47
CA THR A 299 -1.91 -19.00 -18.58
C THR A 299 -2.40 -19.47 -17.21
N ASP A 300 -1.89 -18.89 -16.12
CA ASP A 300 -2.32 -19.21 -14.76
C ASP A 300 -3.77 -18.75 -14.56
N ALA A 301 -4.67 -19.69 -14.25
CA ALA A 301 -6.06 -19.40 -13.97
C ALA A 301 -6.21 -18.42 -12.78
N SER A 302 -5.27 -18.47 -11.83
CA SER A 302 -5.25 -17.55 -10.70
C SER A 302 -5.02 -16.12 -11.13
N ALA A 303 -4.27 -15.88 -12.22
CA ALA A 303 -3.97 -14.54 -12.71
C ALA A 303 -5.25 -13.83 -13.17
N LEU A 304 -6.05 -14.46 -14.04
CA LEU A 304 -7.32 -13.90 -14.49
C LEU A 304 -8.27 -13.68 -13.31
N ARG A 305 -8.36 -14.65 -12.39
CA ARG A 305 -9.22 -14.52 -11.21
C ARG A 305 -8.80 -13.37 -10.29
N ALA A 306 -7.51 -13.21 -10.03
CA ALA A 306 -6.99 -12.13 -9.20
C ALA A 306 -7.26 -10.76 -9.83
N ILE A 307 -7.07 -10.63 -11.15
CA ILE A 307 -7.39 -9.39 -11.87
C ILE A 307 -8.90 -9.10 -11.86
N ALA A 308 -9.75 -10.13 -11.96
CA ALA A 308 -11.20 -9.98 -11.80
C ALA A 308 -11.57 -9.42 -10.42
N ILE A 309 -10.94 -9.95 -9.37
CA ILE A 309 -11.15 -9.48 -7.99
C ILE A 309 -10.70 -8.02 -7.83
N VAL A 310 -9.49 -7.69 -8.28
CA VAL A 310 -8.89 -6.35 -8.13
C VAL A 310 -9.64 -5.27 -8.92
N THR A 311 -10.09 -5.60 -10.13
CA THR A 311 -10.86 -4.67 -10.98
C THR A 311 -12.35 -4.68 -10.66
N GLY A 312 -12.82 -5.69 -9.94
CA GLY A 312 -14.24 -5.92 -9.69
C GLY A 312 -15.04 -6.25 -10.94
N ILE A 313 -14.39 -6.54 -12.07
CA ILE A 313 -15.01 -6.97 -13.34
C ILE A 313 -15.13 -8.50 -13.30
N ALA A 314 -16.26 -9.03 -13.76
CA ALA A 314 -16.44 -10.48 -13.85
C ALA A 314 -15.53 -11.07 -14.95
N GLU A 315 -15.03 -12.29 -14.77
CA GLU A 315 -14.02 -12.88 -15.67
C GLU A 315 -14.48 -12.91 -17.13
N GLU A 316 -15.77 -13.17 -17.37
CA GLU A 316 -16.40 -13.17 -18.69
C GLU A 316 -16.40 -11.78 -19.38
N ARG A 317 -16.22 -10.70 -18.63
CA ARG A 317 -16.15 -9.31 -19.12
C ARG A 317 -14.74 -8.72 -19.09
N LEU A 318 -13.75 -9.44 -18.57
CA LEU A 318 -12.35 -9.01 -18.59
C LEU A 318 -11.72 -8.97 -19.99
N PRO A 319 -12.02 -9.86 -20.94
CA PRO A 319 -11.46 -9.81 -22.28
C PRO A 319 -11.48 -8.42 -22.92
N GLY A 320 -10.34 -7.98 -23.46
CA GLY A 320 -10.17 -6.64 -24.03
C GLY A 320 -9.82 -5.55 -23.01
N THR A 321 -9.79 -5.86 -21.72
CA THR A 321 -9.33 -4.94 -20.67
C THR A 321 -7.80 -4.88 -20.68
N GLU A 322 -7.27 -3.68 -20.53
CA GLU A 322 -5.85 -3.45 -20.29
C GLU A 322 -5.64 -2.73 -18.97
N LEU A 323 -4.55 -3.08 -18.27
CA LEU A 323 -4.13 -2.43 -17.04
C LEU A 323 -2.68 -1.98 -17.17
N ILE A 324 -2.36 -0.82 -16.59
CA ILE A 324 -0.97 -0.37 -16.48
C ILE A 324 -0.60 -0.21 -15.02
N ALA A 325 0.54 -0.80 -14.65
CA ALA A 325 1.23 -0.53 -13.41
C ALA A 325 2.47 0.35 -13.65
N ASP A 326 2.75 1.23 -12.69
CA ASP A 326 3.96 2.05 -12.70
C ASP A 326 5.20 1.26 -12.29
N ARG A 327 6.34 1.95 -12.23
CA ARG A 327 7.66 1.37 -11.95
C ARG A 327 7.79 0.85 -10.51
N ASP A 328 6.95 1.35 -9.62
CA ASP A 328 6.90 0.95 -8.21
C ASP A 328 5.91 -0.22 -8.00
N GLY A 329 5.27 -0.70 -9.08
CA GLY A 329 4.36 -1.84 -9.06
C GLY A 329 2.92 -1.48 -8.66
N TRP A 330 2.54 -0.21 -8.68
CA TRP A 330 1.17 0.22 -8.39
C TRP A 330 0.33 0.23 -9.66
N LEU A 331 -0.87 -0.35 -9.61
CA LEU A 331 -1.85 -0.22 -10.68
C LEU A 331 -2.35 1.23 -10.76
N ARG A 332 -2.29 1.81 -11.97
CA ARG A 332 -2.56 3.23 -12.21
C ARG A 332 -3.73 3.48 -13.15
N ALA A 333 -3.84 2.69 -14.20
CA ALA A 333 -4.79 2.95 -15.28
C ALA A 333 -5.45 1.67 -15.77
N ARG A 334 -6.66 1.83 -16.32
CA ARG A 334 -7.42 0.75 -16.97
C ARG A 334 -8.10 1.25 -18.23
N SER A 335 -7.87 0.56 -19.34
CA SER A 335 -8.67 0.71 -20.57
C SER A 335 -9.65 -0.46 -20.68
N SER A 336 -10.86 -0.20 -21.18
CA SER A 336 -11.86 -1.23 -21.53
C SER A 336 -11.88 -1.53 -23.04
N GLY A 337 -10.78 -1.22 -23.74
CA GLY A 337 -10.66 -1.29 -25.19
C GLY A 337 -10.70 0.10 -25.84
N GLY A 338 -9.86 0.31 -26.85
CA GLY A 338 -9.70 1.59 -27.54
C GLY A 338 -8.43 2.35 -27.16
N ALA A 339 -8.29 3.56 -27.68
CA ALA A 339 -7.11 4.40 -27.46
C ALA A 339 -7.06 4.92 -26.01
N TRP A 340 -5.87 4.89 -25.42
CA TRP A 340 -5.61 5.41 -24.07
C TRP A 340 -5.88 6.92 -23.97
N SER A 341 -6.28 7.36 -22.79
CA SER A 341 -6.58 8.75 -22.45
C SER A 341 -6.30 9.03 -20.97
N GLN A 342 -6.20 10.29 -20.57
CA GLN A 342 -6.07 10.62 -19.14
C GLN A 342 -7.31 10.25 -18.30
N SER A 343 -8.49 10.05 -18.92
CA SER A 343 -9.67 9.54 -18.23
C SER A 343 -9.47 8.11 -17.70
N ASP A 344 -8.57 7.34 -18.30
CA ASP A 344 -8.31 5.95 -17.91
C ASP A 344 -7.50 5.82 -16.61
N MET A 345 -7.00 6.93 -16.06
CA MET A 345 -6.35 6.98 -14.74
C MET A 345 -7.35 6.66 -13.62
N LEU A 346 -7.11 5.54 -12.94
CA LEU A 346 -7.91 5.06 -11.81
C LEU A 346 -7.39 5.54 -10.46
N CYS A 347 -6.08 5.69 -10.31
CA CYS A 347 -5.45 6.16 -9.07
C CYS A 347 -4.98 7.61 -9.24
N ARG A 348 -5.72 8.56 -8.69
CA ARG A 348 -5.43 10.01 -8.76
C ARG A 348 -5.26 10.60 -7.37
N SER A 349 -4.39 11.60 -7.25
CA SER A 349 -4.31 12.38 -6.02
C SER A 349 -5.58 13.24 -5.83
N PRO A 350 -6.24 13.23 -4.65
CA PRO A 350 -7.37 14.12 -4.37
C PRO A 350 -7.02 15.61 -4.50
N LEU A 351 -5.73 15.95 -4.35
CA LEU A 351 -5.22 17.32 -4.49
C LEU A 351 -5.10 17.78 -5.96
N ALA A 352 -5.15 16.86 -6.92
CA ALA A 352 -5.20 17.16 -8.35
C ALA A 352 -6.63 17.49 -8.83
N GLY A 353 -7.56 17.77 -7.91
CA GLY A 353 -8.86 18.30 -8.22
C GLY A 353 -8.76 19.66 -8.94
N ALA A 354 -9.33 19.72 -10.15
CA ALA A 354 -9.62 20.93 -10.92
C ALA A 354 -8.45 21.63 -11.66
N ALA A 355 -7.31 20.97 -11.88
CA ALA A 355 -6.47 21.37 -13.02
C ALA A 355 -7.01 20.69 -14.28
N THR A 356 -7.99 21.31 -14.94
CA THR A 356 -8.15 21.07 -16.38
C THR A 356 -6.82 21.48 -17.00
N PRO A 357 -6.09 20.60 -17.72
CA PRO A 357 -4.90 21.03 -18.43
C PRO A 357 -5.38 22.00 -19.51
N THR A 358 -5.28 23.29 -19.22
CA THR A 358 -5.32 24.36 -20.24
C THR A 358 -3.96 24.32 -20.91
N GLY A 359 -3.79 23.30 -21.74
CA GLY A 359 -2.55 22.98 -22.39
C GLY A 359 -2.74 21.69 -23.13
N ALA A 360 -3.23 21.78 -24.36
CA ALA A 360 -2.99 20.75 -25.34
C ALA A 360 -1.49 20.45 -25.28
N GLY A 361 -1.14 19.22 -24.87
CA GLY A 361 0.18 18.69 -25.17
C GLY A 361 0.42 18.79 -26.69
N PRO A 362 1.67 18.66 -27.15
CA PRO A 362 1.95 18.71 -28.58
C PRO A 362 0.95 17.82 -29.31
N ALA A 363 0.35 18.33 -30.39
CA ALA A 363 -0.78 17.73 -31.11
C ALA A 363 -0.50 16.29 -31.62
N ASP A 364 0.74 15.82 -31.48
CA ASP A 364 1.28 14.55 -31.95
C ASP A 364 1.54 13.53 -30.82
N ALA A 365 1.30 13.85 -29.54
CA ALA A 365 1.48 12.90 -28.45
C ALA A 365 0.29 11.92 -28.38
N SER A 366 0.58 10.63 -28.62
CA SER A 366 -0.40 9.56 -28.52
C SER A 366 -1.03 9.55 -27.12
N GLY A 367 -2.28 9.11 -26.99
CA GLY A 367 -2.99 9.18 -25.70
C GLY A 367 -2.31 8.39 -24.56
N ILE A 368 -1.51 7.37 -24.90
CA ILE A 368 -0.68 6.65 -23.94
C ILE A 368 0.52 7.48 -23.45
N ASP A 369 1.06 8.41 -24.26
CA ASP A 369 2.14 9.32 -23.86
C ASP A 369 1.66 10.25 -22.75
N GLN A 370 0.47 10.81 -22.93
CA GLN A 370 -0.17 11.71 -21.97
C GLN A 370 -0.51 10.99 -20.66
N LEU A 371 -0.91 9.72 -20.76
CA LEU A 371 -1.18 8.87 -19.61
C LEU A 371 0.11 8.55 -18.82
N ILE A 372 1.19 8.18 -19.53
CA ILE A 372 2.50 7.92 -18.92
C ILE A 372 3.05 9.16 -18.23
N ALA A 373 2.96 10.33 -18.88
CA ALA A 373 3.38 11.59 -18.29
C ALA A 373 2.57 11.93 -17.03
N ALA A 374 1.25 11.70 -17.04
CA ALA A 374 0.40 11.90 -15.87
C ALA A 374 0.77 10.96 -14.71
N MET A 375 1.06 9.68 -15.00
CA MET A 375 1.48 8.71 -13.99
C MET A 375 2.80 9.11 -13.32
N ASP A 376 3.76 9.63 -14.08
CA ASP A 376 5.05 10.08 -13.57
C ASP A 376 4.96 11.39 -12.78
N ALA A 377 4.05 12.29 -13.18
CA ALA A 377 3.81 13.55 -12.49
C ALA A 377 3.12 13.36 -11.12
N GLU A 378 2.36 12.28 -10.95
CA GLU A 378 1.66 11.94 -9.71
C GLU A 378 2.23 10.67 -9.07
N PRO A 379 3.36 10.73 -8.33
CA PRO A 379 3.88 9.56 -7.64
C PRO A 379 2.89 9.07 -6.58
N VAL A 380 2.74 7.75 -6.50
CA VAL A 380 1.85 7.11 -5.54
C VAL A 380 2.38 7.32 -4.12
N ARG A 381 1.51 7.82 -3.24
CA ARG A 381 1.81 7.92 -1.79
C ARG A 381 0.97 6.88 -1.06
N PHE A 382 1.59 5.76 -0.71
CA PHE A 382 0.92 4.73 0.08
C PHE A 382 1.10 5.00 1.57
N ILE A 383 -0.02 5.16 2.28
CA ILE A 383 -0.01 5.40 3.73
C ILE A 383 -0.59 4.18 4.42
N LYS A 384 0.20 3.54 5.29
CA LYS A 384 -0.17 2.35 6.07
C LYS A 384 0.32 2.46 7.51
N GLY A 385 -0.59 2.24 8.45
CA GLY A 385 -0.33 2.40 9.90
C GLY A 385 0.00 3.83 10.33
N GLY A 386 -0.36 4.82 9.49
CA GLY A 386 0.00 6.22 9.70
C GLY A 386 1.36 6.64 9.13
N PHE A 387 2.05 5.76 8.39
CA PHE A 387 3.37 6.04 7.82
C PHE A 387 3.35 5.91 6.30
N VAL A 388 4.29 6.58 5.64
CA VAL A 388 4.47 6.50 4.18
C VAL A 388 5.34 5.29 3.85
N HIS A 389 4.85 4.41 2.97
CA HIS A 389 5.52 3.18 2.52
C HIS A 389 5.89 3.25 1.05
#